data_AF-A0A2A3JN66-F1
#
_entry.id   AF-A0A2A3JN66-F1
#
_cell.length_a   1.000
_cell.length_b   1.000
_cell.length_c   1.000
_cell.angle_alpha   90.00
_cell.angle_beta   90.00
_cell.angle_gamma   90.00
#
_symmetry.space_group_name_H-M   'P 1'
#
loop_
_entity.id
_entity.type
_entity.pdbx_description
1 polymer ?
#
loop_
_entity_poly.entity_id
_entity_poly.type
_entity_poly.pdbx_seq_one_letter_code
_entity_poly.pdbx_strand_id
1 'polypeptide(L)'
;MPYTDIARGSRTFTTPRKQSEERAEITRLENELRAFVAIALQHGMRDYCEIRHPELTRELEEGLERAGRRAEVKYAYVMERLAQVPGLMASTGETGERTYYRNSEENVAYIEHSLWSKRFILSGIWVAPTHRGKGVAHCILRQLVEAADEAELGIELHHEPFGEEGLDKPALEAFYNRHGFQHHELTPGAMFRIPRSPLDHHGRS
;
A
#
# COMPACT_ATOMS: atom_id res chain seq x y z
N MET A 1 -64.69 13.29 -44.85
CA MET A 1 -63.54 14.23 -44.97
C MET A 1 -64.11 15.64 -44.81
N PRO A 2 -63.55 16.54 -43.96
CA PRO A 2 -62.18 16.64 -43.41
C PRO A 2 -62.11 16.49 -41.86
N TYR A 3 -61.08 15.86 -41.27
CA TYR A 3 -59.84 16.42 -40.64
C TYR A 3 -60.09 17.43 -39.50
N THR A 4 -59.49 17.45 -38.30
CA THR A 4 -58.54 16.66 -37.47
C THR A 4 -58.42 17.48 -36.17
N ASP A 5 -58.31 16.87 -34.98
CA ASP A 5 -57.20 17.18 -34.06
C ASP A 5 -57.21 16.28 -32.82
N ILE A 6 -56.41 15.22 -32.89
CA ILE A 6 -56.06 14.38 -31.75
C ILE A 6 -54.90 15.12 -31.07
N ALA A 7 -55.20 15.81 -29.97
CA ALA A 7 -54.19 16.29 -29.04
C ALA A 7 -53.46 15.09 -28.41
N ARG A 8 -52.41 14.61 -29.10
CA ARG A 8 -51.39 13.72 -28.54
C ARG A 8 -50.55 14.54 -27.55
N GLY A 9 -51.07 14.69 -26.34
CA GLY A 9 -50.24 14.97 -25.18
C GLY A 9 -49.42 13.71 -24.87
N SER A 10 -48.19 13.66 -25.35
CA SER A 10 -47.21 12.63 -25.00
C SER A 10 -46.92 12.69 -23.50
N ARG A 11 -47.72 12.00 -22.69
CA ARG A 11 -47.34 11.63 -21.32
C ARG A 11 -46.23 10.61 -21.42
N THR A 12 -44.99 11.04 -21.27
CA THR A 12 -43.86 10.17 -20.99
C THR A 12 -44.09 9.52 -19.62
N PHE A 13 -44.71 8.34 -19.64
CA PHE A 13 -44.70 7.45 -18.48
C PHE A 13 -43.27 6.92 -18.30
N THR A 14 -42.47 7.65 -17.54
CA THR A 14 -41.18 7.14 -17.05
C THR A 14 -41.48 6.10 -15.99
N THR A 15 -41.38 4.82 -16.35
CA THR A 15 -41.58 3.72 -15.40
C THR A 15 -40.42 3.66 -14.40
N PRO A 16 -40.65 3.25 -13.14
CA PRO A 16 -39.61 3.20 -12.10
C PRO A 16 -38.36 2.40 -12.51
N ARG A 17 -38.55 1.37 -13.34
CA ARG A 17 -37.48 0.54 -13.90
C ARG A 17 -36.57 1.28 -14.89
N LYS A 18 -37.14 2.17 -15.72
CA LYS A 18 -36.35 3.03 -16.62
C LYS A 18 -35.57 4.08 -15.82
N GLN A 19 -36.17 4.64 -14.77
CA GLN A 19 -35.47 5.57 -13.88
C GLN A 19 -34.32 4.91 -13.11
N SER A 20 -34.44 3.62 -12.74
CA SER A 20 -33.34 2.89 -12.11
C SER A 20 -32.20 2.55 -13.09
N GLU A 21 -32.53 2.23 -14.35
CA GLU A 21 -31.54 1.97 -15.41
C GLU A 21 -30.78 3.25 -15.78
N GLU A 22 -31.47 4.39 -15.90
CA GLU A 22 -30.86 5.70 -16.16
C GLU A 22 -29.91 6.14 -15.03
N ARG A 23 -30.30 5.94 -13.76
CA ARG A 23 -29.44 6.26 -12.61
C ARG A 23 -28.19 5.38 -12.58
N ALA A 24 -28.34 4.08 -12.84
CA ALA A 24 -27.20 3.17 -12.90
C ALA A 24 -26.22 3.59 -14.01
N GLU A 25 -26.74 4.02 -15.16
CA GLU A 25 -25.93 4.49 -16.27
C GLU A 25 -25.21 5.81 -15.96
N ILE A 26 -25.89 6.77 -15.31
CA ILE A 26 -25.26 8.01 -14.83
C ILE A 26 -24.11 7.68 -13.88
N THR A 27 -24.32 6.81 -12.89
CA THR A 27 -23.26 6.40 -11.96
C THR A 27 -22.10 5.71 -12.67
N ARG A 28 -22.37 4.89 -13.70
CA ARG A 28 -21.31 4.28 -14.52
C ARG A 28 -20.47 5.35 -15.21
N LEU A 29 -21.11 6.29 -15.91
CA LEU A 29 -20.44 7.38 -16.63
C LEU A 29 -19.66 8.31 -15.71
N GLU A 30 -20.20 8.61 -14.52
CA GLU A 30 -19.50 9.39 -13.49
C GLU A 30 -18.23 8.68 -13.01
N ASN A 31 -18.30 7.36 -12.78
CA ASN A 31 -17.13 6.57 -12.42
C ASN A 31 -16.08 6.50 -13.54
N GLU A 32 -16.51 6.38 -14.79
CA GLU A 32 -15.62 6.41 -15.96
C GLU A 32 -14.93 7.77 -16.12
N LEU A 33 -15.68 8.87 -15.97
CA LEU A 33 -15.12 10.22 -15.99
C LEU A 33 -14.10 10.41 -14.87
N ARG A 34 -14.44 9.96 -13.65
CA ARG A 34 -13.53 10.02 -12.50
C ARG A 34 -12.23 9.25 -12.76
N ALA A 35 -12.33 8.04 -13.34
CA ALA A 35 -11.16 7.24 -13.70
C ALA A 35 -10.29 7.94 -14.77
N PHE A 36 -10.93 8.54 -15.78
CA PHE A 36 -10.24 9.31 -16.82
C PHE A 36 -9.47 10.50 -16.23
N VAL A 37 -10.12 11.31 -15.37
CA VAL A 37 -9.46 12.45 -14.71
C VAL A 37 -8.31 11.98 -13.82
N ALA A 38 -8.48 10.88 -13.08
CA ALA A 38 -7.41 10.32 -12.26
C ALA A 38 -6.17 9.91 -13.08
N ILE A 39 -6.38 9.25 -14.23
CA ILE A 39 -5.30 8.88 -15.15
C ILE A 39 -4.63 10.12 -15.75
N ALA A 40 -5.42 11.11 -16.18
CA ALA A 40 -4.88 12.36 -16.73
C ALA A 40 -4.01 13.11 -15.71
N LEU A 41 -4.43 13.15 -14.44
CA LEU A 41 -3.62 13.72 -13.35
C LEU A 41 -2.31 12.94 -13.14
N GLN A 42 -2.33 11.61 -13.18
CA GLN A 42 -1.12 10.79 -13.08
C GLN A 42 -0.12 11.07 -14.21
N HIS A 43 -0.59 11.43 -15.40
CA HIS A 43 0.24 11.79 -16.55
C HIS A 43 0.60 13.30 -16.60
N GLY A 44 0.36 14.05 -15.53
CA GLY A 44 0.79 15.45 -15.42
C GLY A 44 -0.12 16.45 -16.14
N MET A 45 -1.32 16.05 -16.56
CA MET A 45 -2.28 16.93 -17.25
C MET A 45 -3.08 17.80 -16.27
N ARG A 46 -2.43 18.36 -15.25
CA ARG A 46 -3.09 19.09 -14.16
C ARG A 46 -3.92 20.26 -14.66
N ASP A 47 -3.32 21.15 -15.46
CA ASP A 47 -4.01 22.34 -16.00
C ASP A 47 -5.27 21.98 -16.79
N TYR A 48 -5.22 20.91 -17.58
CA TYR A 48 -6.39 20.41 -18.32
C TYR A 48 -7.49 19.96 -17.36
N CYS A 49 -7.14 19.20 -16.32
CA CYS A 49 -8.09 18.65 -15.35
C CYS A 49 -8.71 19.76 -14.50
N GLU A 50 -7.93 20.74 -14.05
CA GLU A 50 -8.41 21.89 -13.28
C GLU A 50 -9.37 22.77 -14.09
N ILE A 51 -9.09 22.99 -15.38
CA ILE A 51 -9.95 23.81 -16.24
C ILE A 51 -11.25 23.07 -16.60
N ARG A 52 -11.17 21.78 -16.94
CA ARG A 52 -12.32 21.02 -17.49
C ARG A 52 -13.14 20.32 -16.42
N HIS A 53 -12.52 19.92 -15.31
CA HIS A 53 -13.10 19.11 -14.25
C HIS A 53 -12.63 19.57 -12.86
N PRO A 54 -12.84 20.84 -12.47
CA PRO A 54 -12.27 21.42 -11.24
C PRO A 54 -12.69 20.68 -9.96
N GLU A 55 -13.98 20.31 -9.85
CA GLU A 55 -14.51 19.66 -8.65
C GLU A 55 -13.95 18.24 -8.47
N LEU A 56 -13.92 17.45 -9.55
CA LEU A 56 -13.33 16.10 -9.55
C LEU A 56 -11.82 16.15 -9.27
N THR A 57 -11.12 17.13 -9.84
CA THR A 57 -9.69 17.32 -9.60
C THR A 57 -9.43 17.56 -8.11
N ARG A 58 -10.14 18.52 -7.51
CA ARG A 58 -10.04 18.79 -6.06
C ARG A 58 -10.38 17.57 -5.22
N GLU A 59 -11.47 16.85 -5.53
CA GLU A 59 -11.88 15.65 -4.80
C GLU A 59 -10.78 14.56 -4.83
N LEU A 60 -10.18 14.34 -5.99
CA LEU A 60 -9.11 13.36 -6.18
C LEU A 60 -7.84 13.76 -5.43
N GLU A 61 -7.42 15.03 -5.51
CA GLU A 61 -6.27 15.56 -4.77
C GLU A 61 -6.47 15.45 -3.26
N GLU A 62 -7.61 15.88 -2.74
CA GLU A 62 -7.98 15.72 -1.32
C GLU A 62 -8.01 14.23 -0.91
N GLY A 63 -8.44 13.35 -1.81
CA GLY A 63 -8.39 11.90 -1.62
C GLY A 63 -6.95 11.37 -1.52
N LEU A 64 -6.07 11.84 -2.41
CA LEU A 64 -4.66 11.46 -2.43
C LEU A 64 -3.93 11.94 -1.17
N GLU A 65 -4.16 13.17 -0.74
CA GLU A 65 -3.62 13.72 0.50
C GLU A 65 -4.10 12.94 1.73
N ARG A 66 -5.40 12.67 1.83
CA ARG A 66 -5.96 11.86 2.92
C ARG A 66 -5.33 10.47 2.96
N ALA A 67 -5.13 9.85 1.80
CA ALA A 67 -4.45 8.56 1.70
C ALA A 67 -2.98 8.66 2.12
N GLY A 68 -2.29 9.76 1.79
CA GLY A 68 -0.93 10.05 2.26
C GLY A 68 -0.85 10.15 3.78
N ARG A 69 -1.65 11.03 4.40
CA ARG A 69 -1.72 11.19 5.86
C ARG A 69 -2.06 9.88 6.58
N ARG A 70 -2.95 9.06 6.02
CA ARG A 70 -3.25 7.73 6.56
C ARG A 70 -2.04 6.80 6.49
N ALA A 71 -1.28 6.82 5.40
CA ALA A 71 -0.08 6.00 5.28
C ALA A 71 1.00 6.42 6.28
N GLU A 72 1.16 7.72 6.55
CA GLU A 72 2.07 8.24 7.59
C GLU A 72 1.70 7.73 8.98
N VAL A 73 0.41 7.76 9.34
CA VAL A 73 -0.08 7.22 10.62
C VAL A 73 0.18 5.72 10.73
N LYS A 74 -0.09 4.96 9.66
CA LYS A 74 0.19 3.51 9.60
C LYS A 74 1.67 3.22 9.74
N TYR A 75 2.51 4.00 9.07
CA TYR A 75 3.96 3.87 9.16
C TYR A 75 4.47 4.16 10.57
N ALA A 76 4.01 5.25 11.20
CA ALA A 76 4.37 5.58 12.58
C ALA A 76 3.98 4.45 13.54
N TYR A 77 2.80 3.86 13.38
CA TYR A 77 2.38 2.69 14.15
C TYR A 77 3.34 1.51 13.99
N VAL A 78 3.72 1.17 12.75
CA VAL A 78 4.70 0.11 12.49
C VAL A 78 6.04 0.42 13.16
N MET A 79 6.50 1.67 13.12
CA MET A 79 7.74 2.08 13.77
C MET A 79 7.69 1.96 15.30
N GLU A 80 6.57 2.32 15.93
CA GLU A 80 6.37 2.12 17.37
C GLU A 80 6.44 0.64 17.75
N ARG A 81 5.85 -0.24 16.94
CA ARG A 81 5.89 -1.69 17.15
C ARG A 81 7.29 -2.26 16.92
N LEU A 82 8.02 -1.77 15.93
CA LEU A 82 9.42 -2.12 15.68
C LEU A 82 10.37 -1.66 16.80
N ALA A 83 10.00 -0.65 17.57
CA ALA A 83 10.77 -0.24 18.73
C ALA A 83 10.68 -1.24 19.90
N GLN A 84 9.74 -2.19 19.83
CA GLN A 84 9.40 -3.13 20.91
C GLN A 84 9.76 -4.58 20.57
N VAL A 85 10.73 -4.81 19.68
CA VAL A 85 11.17 -6.17 19.34
C VAL A 85 11.71 -6.87 20.60
N PRO A 86 11.20 -8.06 20.98
CA PRO A 86 11.61 -8.73 22.21
C PRO A 86 13.12 -8.97 22.31
N GLY A 87 13.71 -8.59 23.43
CA GLY A 87 15.14 -8.78 23.71
C GLY A 87 16.07 -7.80 22.99
N LEU A 88 15.52 -6.83 22.24
CA LEU A 88 16.29 -5.80 21.55
C LEU A 88 15.84 -4.41 21.99
N MET A 89 16.79 -3.51 22.16
CA MET A 89 16.53 -2.09 22.30
C MET A 89 16.72 -1.44 20.93
N ALA A 90 15.67 -0.78 20.43
CA ALA A 90 15.74 -0.08 19.16
C ALA A 90 16.14 1.39 19.36
N SER A 91 16.86 1.95 18.39
CA SER A 91 17.09 3.38 18.27
C SER A 91 17.10 3.79 16.81
N THR A 92 16.41 4.87 16.49
CA THR A 92 16.41 5.43 15.13
C THR A 92 17.69 6.21 14.88
N GLY A 93 18.27 6.06 13.69
CA GLY A 93 19.42 6.83 13.24
C GLY A 93 19.08 8.30 12.96
N GLU A 94 20.11 9.12 12.76
CA GLU A 94 19.96 10.57 12.57
C GLU A 94 19.04 10.96 11.40
N THR A 95 19.08 10.20 10.29
CA THR A 95 18.25 10.49 9.11
C THR A 95 16.82 9.96 9.21
N GLY A 96 16.52 9.10 10.21
CA GLY A 96 15.23 8.40 10.28
C GLY A 96 15.12 7.16 9.40
N GLU A 97 16.03 6.98 8.43
CA GLU A 97 15.98 5.89 7.43
C GLU A 97 16.56 4.56 7.94
N ARG A 98 17.16 4.58 9.13
CA ARG A 98 17.72 3.38 9.78
C ARG A 98 17.18 3.22 11.18
N THR A 99 16.87 1.98 11.54
CA THR A 99 16.60 1.60 12.93
C THR A 99 17.64 0.57 13.35
N TYR A 100 18.42 0.92 14.36
CA TYR A 100 19.45 0.08 14.95
C TYR A 100 18.86 -0.71 16.12
N TYR A 101 19.31 -1.95 16.27
CA TYR A 101 18.93 -2.85 17.34
C TYR A 101 20.16 -3.27 18.12
N ARG A 102 20.13 -3.08 19.42
CA ARG A 102 21.16 -3.52 20.37
C ARG A 102 20.57 -4.46 21.42
N ASN A 103 21.38 -5.35 21.96
CA ASN A 103 21.05 -6.04 23.21
C ASN A 103 21.69 -5.28 24.39
N SER A 104 21.84 -5.93 25.54
CA SER A 104 22.49 -5.35 26.73
C SER A 104 23.99 -5.08 26.56
N GLU A 105 24.63 -5.68 25.57
CA GLU A 105 26.10 -5.71 25.42
C GLU A 105 26.57 -4.95 24.18
N GLU A 106 25.91 -5.11 23.03
CA GLU A 106 26.38 -4.62 21.75
C GLU A 106 25.26 -4.39 20.70
N ASN A 107 25.65 -3.77 19.57
CA ASN A 107 24.80 -3.64 18.39
C ASN A 107 24.67 -4.99 17.68
N VAL A 108 23.44 -5.40 17.43
CA VAL A 108 23.12 -6.75 16.92
C VAL A 108 22.65 -6.68 15.47
N ALA A 109 21.86 -5.68 15.12
CA ALA A 109 21.25 -5.57 13.79
C ALA A 109 20.88 -4.12 13.45
N TYR A 110 20.57 -3.87 12.19
CA TYR A 110 19.80 -2.70 11.78
C TYR A 110 18.90 -3.04 10.59
N ILE A 111 17.88 -2.21 10.39
CA ILE A 111 17.08 -2.20 9.17
C ILE A 111 17.19 -0.83 8.50
N GLU A 112 17.10 -0.83 7.17
CA GLU A 112 16.94 0.36 6.34
C GLU A 112 15.52 0.42 5.81
N HIS A 113 14.85 1.54 6.04
CA HIS A 113 13.44 1.68 5.72
C HIS A 113 13.03 3.10 5.37
N SER A 114 11.89 3.22 4.69
CA SER A 114 11.26 4.49 4.38
C SER A 114 9.76 4.33 4.11
N LEU A 115 9.05 5.44 3.99
CA LEU A 115 7.67 5.49 3.50
C LEU A 115 7.67 6.04 2.07
N TRP A 116 7.37 5.20 1.09
CA TRP A 116 7.25 5.62 -0.31
C TRP A 116 5.99 5.07 -0.94
N SER A 117 5.32 5.89 -1.76
CA SER A 117 4.10 5.48 -2.47
C SER A 117 3.04 4.81 -1.55
N LYS A 118 2.92 5.32 -0.31
CA LYS A 118 1.99 4.81 0.73
C LYS A 118 2.27 3.38 1.19
N ARG A 119 3.52 2.91 1.05
CA ARG A 119 4.00 1.59 1.49
C ARG A 119 5.24 1.73 2.38
N PHE A 120 5.40 0.77 3.26
CA PHE A 120 6.65 0.58 3.98
C PHE A 120 7.68 0.00 3.00
N ILE A 121 8.78 0.70 2.77
CA ILE A 121 9.91 0.19 1.99
C ILE A 121 10.92 -0.39 2.97
N LEU A 122 11.26 -1.67 2.80
CA LEU A 122 12.37 -2.31 3.49
C LEU A 122 13.52 -2.48 2.49
N SER A 123 14.54 -1.64 2.62
CA SER A 123 15.70 -1.64 1.71
C SER A 123 16.77 -2.65 2.11
N GLY A 124 16.79 -3.04 3.38
CA GLY A 124 17.76 -4.01 3.85
C GLY A 124 17.59 -4.35 5.33
N ILE A 125 18.03 -5.56 5.68
CA ILE A 125 18.23 -5.98 7.06
C ILE A 125 19.66 -6.51 7.19
N TRP A 126 20.40 -5.95 8.15
CA TRP A 126 21.74 -6.38 8.46
C TRP A 126 21.78 -6.95 9.88
N VAL A 127 22.51 -8.05 10.03
CA VAL A 127 22.78 -8.68 11.33
C VAL A 127 24.28 -8.89 11.47
N ALA A 128 24.80 -8.51 12.63
CA ALA A 128 26.19 -8.68 12.98
C ALA A 128 26.61 -10.15 12.83
N PRO A 129 27.80 -10.45 12.26
CA PRO A 129 28.23 -11.82 11.97
C PRO A 129 28.10 -12.77 13.17
N THR A 130 28.46 -12.32 14.36
CA THR A 130 28.40 -13.07 15.63
C THR A 130 26.98 -13.43 16.08
N HIS A 131 25.95 -12.83 15.47
CA HIS A 131 24.53 -13.02 15.78
C HIS A 131 23.72 -13.65 14.64
N ARG A 132 24.37 -13.94 13.51
CA ARG A 132 23.73 -14.70 12.42
C ARG A 132 23.39 -16.11 12.89
N GLY A 133 22.30 -16.67 12.38
CA GLY A 133 21.78 -17.98 12.80
C GLY A 133 21.03 -18.00 14.14
N LYS A 134 21.03 -16.91 14.92
CA LYS A 134 20.31 -16.81 16.21
C LYS A 134 18.86 -16.31 16.11
N GLY A 135 18.33 -16.17 14.90
CA GLY A 135 16.95 -15.74 14.67
C GLY A 135 16.69 -14.24 14.81
N VAL A 136 17.71 -13.38 14.96
CA VAL A 136 17.54 -11.93 15.13
C VAL A 136 16.73 -11.30 13.99
N ALA A 137 17.14 -11.54 12.74
CA ALA A 137 16.42 -11.03 11.57
C ALA A 137 14.98 -11.55 11.49
N HIS A 138 14.76 -12.80 11.91
CA HIS A 138 13.43 -13.40 11.94
C HIS A 138 12.52 -12.69 12.96
N CYS A 139 13.02 -12.39 14.17
CA CYS A 139 12.26 -11.67 15.19
C CYS A 139 11.87 -10.26 14.72
N ILE A 140 12.82 -9.53 14.12
CA ILE A 140 12.57 -8.19 13.58
C ILE A 140 11.53 -8.23 12.46
N LEU A 141 11.71 -9.12 11.48
CA LEU A 141 10.76 -9.26 10.37
C LEU A 141 9.38 -9.72 10.81
N ARG A 142 9.31 -10.60 11.81
CA ARG A 142 8.02 -11.05 12.35
C ARG A 142 7.27 -9.87 12.97
N GLN A 143 7.94 -9.07 13.80
CA GLN A 143 7.35 -7.86 14.39
C GLN A 143 6.92 -6.86 13.31
N LEU A 144 7.74 -6.64 12.28
CA LEU A 144 7.40 -5.80 11.13
C LEU A 144 6.12 -6.27 10.45
N VAL A 145 6.07 -7.56 10.11
CA VAL A 145 4.96 -8.15 9.36
C VAL A 145 3.66 -8.14 10.16
N GLU A 146 3.72 -8.48 11.45
CA GLU A 146 2.55 -8.42 12.34
C GLU A 146 2.02 -6.99 12.47
N ALA A 147 2.91 -6.01 12.70
CA ALA A 147 2.51 -4.61 12.79
C ALA A 147 1.96 -4.05 11.47
N ALA A 148 2.52 -4.47 10.34
CA ALA A 148 2.05 -4.07 9.01
C ALA A 148 0.69 -4.69 8.67
N ASP A 149 0.43 -5.93 9.09
CA ASP A 149 -0.88 -6.56 8.99
C ASP A 149 -1.92 -5.80 9.84
N GLU A 150 -1.59 -5.49 11.10
CA GLU A 150 -2.45 -4.73 12.02
C GLU A 150 -2.77 -3.31 11.49
N ALA A 151 -1.79 -2.65 10.87
CA ALA A 151 -1.96 -1.32 10.28
C ALA A 151 -2.56 -1.35 8.86
N GLU A 152 -2.78 -2.53 8.27
CA GLU A 152 -3.11 -2.70 6.86
C GLU A 152 -2.16 -1.89 5.95
N LEU A 153 -0.85 -2.02 6.16
CA LEU A 153 0.19 -1.35 5.39
C LEU A 153 0.96 -2.36 4.53
N GLY A 154 1.02 -2.12 3.22
CA GLY A 154 1.84 -2.92 2.31
C GLY A 154 3.34 -2.73 2.55
N ILE A 155 4.10 -3.81 2.41
CA ILE A 155 5.56 -3.79 2.46
C ILE A 155 6.10 -4.08 1.06
N GLU A 156 7.01 -3.23 0.60
CA GLU A 156 7.87 -3.47 -0.54
C GLU A 156 9.29 -3.71 -0.03
N LEU A 157 9.94 -4.74 -0.56
CA LEU A 157 11.24 -5.23 -0.12
C LEU A 157 12.20 -5.21 -1.29
N HIS A 158 13.32 -4.51 -1.11
CA HIS A 158 14.49 -4.61 -1.98
C HIS A 158 15.48 -5.58 -1.32
N HIS A 159 15.66 -6.75 -1.92
CA HIS A 159 16.38 -7.86 -1.30
C HIS A 159 17.74 -8.10 -1.98
N GLU A 160 18.68 -7.18 -1.80
CA GLU A 160 20.06 -7.38 -2.27
C GLU A 160 20.93 -8.06 -1.19
N PRO A 161 21.71 -9.11 -1.53
CA PRO A 161 22.68 -9.70 -0.62
C PRO A 161 23.68 -8.66 -0.09
N PHE A 162 23.93 -8.69 1.22
CA PHE A 162 24.97 -7.87 1.84
C PHE A 162 26.36 -8.47 1.61
N GLY A 163 26.96 -8.13 0.46
CA GLY A 163 28.29 -8.60 0.07
C GLY A 163 28.38 -10.14 0.02
N GLU A 164 29.59 -10.67 0.23
CA GLU A 164 29.85 -12.11 0.13
C GLU A 164 29.61 -12.88 1.45
N GLU A 165 29.50 -12.18 2.58
CA GLU A 165 29.32 -12.82 3.90
C GLU A 165 27.85 -13.07 4.27
N GLY A 166 26.93 -12.51 3.49
CA GLY A 166 25.48 -12.63 3.69
C GLY A 166 24.89 -13.93 3.14
N LEU A 167 23.57 -14.04 3.20
CA LEU A 167 22.86 -15.06 2.42
C LEU A 167 23.01 -14.73 0.94
N ASP A 168 23.24 -15.74 0.11
CA ASP A 168 23.13 -15.60 -1.34
C ASP A 168 21.69 -15.25 -1.74
N LYS A 169 21.50 -14.78 -2.98
CA LYS A 169 20.20 -14.33 -3.48
C LYS A 169 19.09 -15.39 -3.31
N PRO A 170 19.29 -16.68 -3.68
CA PRO A 170 18.26 -17.70 -3.50
C PRO A 170 17.91 -17.97 -2.02
N ALA A 171 18.91 -18.06 -1.13
CA ALA A 171 18.66 -18.29 0.29
C ALA A 171 17.99 -17.07 0.94
N LEU A 172 18.34 -15.86 0.51
CA LEU A 172 17.73 -14.61 0.95
C LEU A 172 16.25 -14.55 0.52
N GLU A 173 15.94 -14.86 -0.73
CA GLU A 173 14.54 -14.96 -1.21
C GLU A 173 13.76 -16.02 -0.45
N ALA A 174 14.34 -17.21 -0.25
CA ALA A 174 13.71 -18.26 0.55
C ALA A 174 13.46 -17.82 1.99
N PHE A 175 14.35 -17.01 2.57
CA PHE A 175 14.16 -16.42 3.88
C PHE A 175 12.95 -15.47 3.91
N TYR A 176 12.85 -14.53 2.98
CA TYR A 176 11.73 -13.60 2.91
C TYR A 176 10.40 -14.29 2.53
N ASN A 177 10.41 -15.31 1.67
CA ASN A 177 9.22 -16.09 1.32
C ASN A 177 8.56 -16.72 2.56
N ARG A 178 9.33 -17.15 3.56
CA ARG A 178 8.78 -17.68 4.84
C ARG A 178 8.00 -16.64 5.64
N HIS A 179 8.26 -15.34 5.40
CA HIS A 179 7.55 -14.22 6.00
C HIS A 179 6.36 -13.72 5.14
N GLY A 180 6.09 -14.39 4.01
CA GLY A 180 4.96 -14.10 3.13
C GLY A 180 5.25 -13.08 2.03
N PHE A 181 6.51 -12.72 1.82
CA PHE A 181 6.91 -11.91 0.67
C PHE A 181 6.83 -12.74 -0.61
N GLN A 182 6.43 -12.11 -1.71
CA GLN A 182 6.28 -12.74 -3.02
C GLN A 182 6.74 -11.79 -4.12
N HIS A 183 7.27 -12.33 -5.22
CA HIS A 183 7.55 -11.55 -6.42
C HIS A 183 6.23 -11.09 -7.06
N HIS A 184 6.26 -9.91 -7.67
CA HIS A 184 5.14 -9.38 -8.44
C HIS A 184 5.57 -9.15 -9.89
N GLU A 185 4.81 -9.66 -10.86
CA GLU A 185 5.18 -9.64 -12.29
C GLU A 185 5.42 -8.21 -12.83
N LEU A 186 4.70 -7.23 -12.29
CA LEU A 186 4.78 -5.83 -12.72
C LEU A 186 5.97 -5.03 -12.14
N THR A 187 6.69 -5.57 -11.14
CA THR A 187 7.79 -4.86 -10.48
C THR A 187 9.01 -5.78 -10.35
N PRO A 188 9.74 -6.03 -11.45
CA PRO A 188 10.91 -6.91 -11.44
C PRO A 188 12.00 -6.33 -10.51
N GLY A 189 12.52 -7.17 -9.60
CA GLY A 189 13.61 -6.81 -8.70
C GLY A 189 13.21 -6.51 -7.25
N ALA A 190 11.90 -6.45 -6.95
CA ALA A 190 11.41 -6.30 -5.58
C ALA A 190 10.46 -7.44 -5.19
N MET A 191 10.38 -7.72 -3.90
CA MET A 191 9.36 -8.60 -3.33
C MET A 191 8.33 -7.77 -2.58
N PHE A 192 7.09 -8.23 -2.59
CA PHE A 192 5.97 -7.52 -1.98
C PHE A 192 5.32 -8.39 -0.94
N ARG A 193 4.81 -7.73 0.09
CA ARG A 193 3.88 -8.34 1.01
C ARG A 193 2.66 -7.44 1.14
N ILE A 194 1.52 -7.96 0.70
CA ILE A 194 0.21 -7.36 0.94
C ILE A 194 -0.21 -7.73 2.37
N PRO A 195 -0.70 -6.78 3.19
CA PRO A 195 -1.16 -7.08 4.54
C PRO A 195 -2.31 -8.08 4.46
N ARG A 196 -2.32 -9.05 5.37
CA ARG A 196 -3.40 -10.03 5.45
C ARG A 196 -4.66 -9.35 5.96
N SER A 197 -5.77 -9.63 5.30
CA SER A 197 -7.08 -9.21 5.78
C SER A 197 -7.54 -10.14 6.91
N PRO A 198 -8.45 -9.69 7.80
CA PRO A 198 -9.11 -10.54 8.79
C PRO A 198 -9.73 -11.82 8.18
N LEU A 199 -10.13 -11.77 6.90
CA LEU A 199 -10.72 -12.91 6.19
C LEU A 199 -9.67 -14.01 5.88
N ASP A 200 -8.40 -13.64 5.73
CA ASP A 200 -7.30 -14.59 5.48
C ASP A 200 -6.98 -15.46 6.71
N HIS A 201 -7.37 -15.00 7.91
CA HIS A 201 -7.21 -15.77 9.15
C HIS A 201 -8.25 -16.91 9.29
N HIS A 202 -9.37 -16.85 8.56
CA HIS A 202 -10.42 -17.88 8.59
C HIS A 202 -10.16 -19.07 7.65
N GLY A 203 -9.14 -19.02 6.79
CA GLY A 203 -8.76 -20.12 5.90
C GLY A 203 -7.82 -21.16 6.50
N ARG A 204 -7.48 -21.06 7.79
CA ARG A 204 -6.53 -21.94 8.50
C ARG A 204 -7.09 -22.53 9.79
N SER A 205 -8.37 -22.87 9.81
CA SER A 205 -8.97 -23.76 10.82
C SER A 205 -9.03 -25.20 10.31
#